data_AF-A0A958EUP2-F1
#
_entry.id   AF-A0A958EUP2-F1
#
_cell.length_a   1.000
_cell.length_b   1.000
_cell.length_c   1.000
_cell.angle_alpha   90.00
_cell.angle_beta   90.00
_cell.angle_gamma   90.00
#
_symmetry.space_group_name_H-M   'P 1'
#
loop_
_entity.id
_entity.type
_entity.pdbx_description
1 polymer ?
#
loop_
_entity_poly.entity_id
_entity_poly.type
_entity_poly.pdbx_seq_one_letter_code
_entity_poly.pdbx_strand_id
1 'polypeptide(L)'
;MPKVNLVGSADPDIVLVNIEDGDREFIGNVLLKIDSLKPILIGIDVFFLGRKSPREDSILVNSLQKVNNDILSYGLGDNNMFEHSQSSFTKYVTDEGFLKYDRTLGLISNMTPLPKIEGNVHESFAYKIVKHWKPDFKPDIKENQQIKINYQRTLNKYLKLDGSFLLETSIDNFELKNKIFLVGYIGPGNEDKYSTPLRFVGKELQHDEPDTYGLVIIANQIRTLLDYKK
;
A
#
# COMPACT_ATOMS: atom_id res chain seq x y z
N MET A 1 20.50 -13.96 11.02
CA MET A 1 20.03 -12.63 10.57
C MET A 1 19.27 -12.79 9.26
N PRO A 2 18.18 -12.04 9.03
CA PRO A 2 17.49 -12.06 7.75
C PRO A 2 18.41 -11.53 6.65
N LYS A 3 18.65 -12.33 5.59
CA LYS A 3 19.43 -11.92 4.43
C LYS A 3 18.55 -11.07 3.52
N VAL A 4 18.97 -9.82 3.27
CA VAL A 4 18.35 -8.88 2.33
C VAL A 4 19.22 -8.85 1.08
N ASN A 5 18.62 -9.02 -0.10
CA ASN A 5 19.33 -9.01 -1.38
C ASN A 5 18.75 -7.88 -2.24
N LEU A 6 19.38 -6.70 -2.19
CA LEU A 6 18.90 -5.55 -2.94
C LEU A 6 19.13 -5.71 -4.44
N VAL A 7 18.12 -5.38 -5.24
CA VAL A 7 18.26 -5.30 -6.70
C VAL A 7 18.79 -3.94 -7.13
N GLY A 8 19.58 -3.92 -8.21
CA GLY A 8 20.22 -2.70 -8.71
C GLY A 8 19.25 -1.72 -9.38
N SER A 9 18.22 -2.24 -10.07
CA SER A 9 17.26 -1.45 -10.85
C SER A 9 16.07 -0.99 -10.02
N ALA A 10 15.42 0.10 -10.46
CA ALA A 10 14.13 0.50 -9.95
C ALA A 10 13.05 -0.54 -10.27
N ASP A 11 11.98 -0.56 -9.49
CA ASP A 11 10.77 -1.32 -9.79
C ASP A 11 10.12 -0.78 -11.07
N PRO A 12 9.85 -1.64 -12.08
CA PRO A 12 9.29 -1.18 -13.33
C PRO A 12 7.77 -1.02 -13.30
N ASP A 13 7.05 -1.58 -12.32
CA ASP A 13 5.59 -1.68 -12.37
C ASP A 13 4.87 -0.88 -11.27
N ILE A 14 5.54 -0.65 -10.14
CA ILE A 14 4.95 -0.03 -8.94
C ILE A 14 5.45 1.41 -8.79
N VAL A 15 4.51 2.34 -8.72
CA VAL A 15 4.72 3.76 -8.41
C VAL A 15 4.17 4.04 -7.01
N LEU A 16 4.95 4.72 -6.17
CA LEU A 16 4.50 5.16 -4.85
C LEU A 16 4.07 6.61 -4.93
N VAL A 17 2.89 6.92 -4.40
CA VAL A 17 2.33 8.27 -4.35
C VAL A 17 2.16 8.69 -2.90
N ASN A 18 2.91 9.71 -2.53
CA ASN A 18 2.81 10.34 -1.22
C ASN A 18 1.61 11.30 -1.18
N ILE A 19 0.69 11.09 -0.26
CA ILE A 19 -0.44 12.02 -0.04
C ILE A 19 -0.08 13.21 0.86
N GLU A 20 1.14 13.25 1.40
CA GLU A 20 1.60 14.33 2.27
C GLU A 20 0.62 14.53 3.45
N ASP A 21 0.42 15.75 3.94
CA ASP A 21 -0.58 16.06 4.96
C ASP A 21 -1.96 16.41 4.33
N GLY A 22 -2.23 15.88 3.14
CA GLY A 22 -3.41 16.21 2.34
C GLY A 22 -4.74 15.79 3.01
N ASP A 23 -5.73 16.67 2.90
CA ASP A 23 -7.10 16.38 3.33
C ASP A 23 -7.85 15.46 2.34
N ARG A 24 -9.14 15.19 2.60
CA ARG A 24 -9.93 14.29 1.75
C ARG A 24 -10.22 14.89 0.37
N GLU A 25 -10.26 16.23 0.23
CA GLU A 25 -10.38 16.91 -1.06
C GLU A 25 -9.09 16.70 -1.89
N PHE A 26 -7.93 16.90 -1.28
CA PHE A 26 -6.63 16.65 -1.89
C PHE A 26 -6.49 15.18 -2.33
N ILE A 27 -6.77 14.23 -1.44
CA ILE A 27 -6.66 12.79 -1.76
C ILE A 27 -7.60 12.44 -2.92
N GLY A 28 -8.85 12.92 -2.91
CA GLY A 28 -9.79 12.72 -4.01
C GLY A 28 -9.25 13.22 -5.34
N ASN A 29 -8.69 14.42 -5.37
CA ASN A 29 -8.08 14.99 -6.58
C ASN A 29 -6.86 14.19 -7.06
N VAL A 30 -6.01 13.71 -6.14
CA VAL A 30 -4.87 12.84 -6.48
C VAL A 30 -5.36 11.54 -7.12
N LEU A 31 -6.41 10.91 -6.58
CA LEU A 31 -6.98 9.69 -7.15
C LEU A 31 -7.51 9.91 -8.57
N LEU A 32 -8.23 11.00 -8.82
CA LEU A 32 -8.71 11.35 -10.16
C LEU A 32 -7.56 11.61 -11.15
N LYS A 33 -6.48 12.24 -10.67
CA LYS A 33 -5.29 12.45 -11.50
C LYS A 33 -4.62 11.12 -11.84
N ILE A 34 -4.46 10.23 -10.88
CA ILE A 34 -3.90 8.88 -11.12
C ILE A 34 -4.78 8.11 -12.10
N ASP A 35 -6.11 8.11 -11.92
CA ASP A 35 -7.06 7.45 -12.82
C ASP A 35 -6.91 7.92 -14.28
N SER A 36 -6.69 9.24 -14.49
CA SER A 36 -6.44 9.79 -15.83
C SER A 36 -5.19 9.23 -16.52
N LEU A 37 -4.20 8.74 -15.75
CA LEU A 37 -2.99 8.08 -16.27
C LEU A 37 -3.25 6.64 -16.73
N LYS A 38 -4.48 6.13 -16.57
CA LYS A 38 -4.90 4.77 -16.93
C LYS A 38 -4.02 3.72 -16.21
N PRO A 39 -4.08 3.68 -14.87
CA PRO A 39 -3.33 2.70 -14.10
C PRO A 39 -3.89 1.30 -14.34
N ILE A 40 -3.10 0.26 -14.05
CA ILE A 40 -3.64 -1.10 -13.91
C ILE A 40 -4.52 -1.17 -12.66
N LEU A 41 -4.03 -0.63 -11.55
CA LEU A 41 -4.69 -0.67 -10.25
C LEU A 41 -4.19 0.48 -9.36
N ILE A 42 -5.04 0.95 -8.45
CA ILE A 42 -4.70 1.90 -7.39
C ILE A 42 -4.90 1.21 -6.03
N GLY A 43 -3.83 0.95 -5.30
CA GLY A 43 -3.90 0.56 -3.89
C GLY A 43 -3.91 1.80 -3.00
N ILE A 44 -4.95 1.99 -2.20
CA ILE A 44 -5.12 3.13 -1.29
C ILE A 44 -4.87 2.68 0.15
N ASP A 45 -3.72 3.05 0.71
CA ASP A 45 -3.29 2.81 2.09
C ASP A 45 -3.66 4.03 2.98
N VAL A 46 -4.97 4.23 3.15
CA VAL A 46 -5.55 5.35 3.92
C VAL A 46 -6.86 4.91 4.58
N PHE A 47 -7.05 5.28 5.84
CA PHE A 47 -8.24 4.94 6.61
C PHE A 47 -9.12 6.19 6.75
N PHE A 48 -10.25 6.22 6.04
CA PHE A 48 -11.20 7.33 6.10
C PHE A 48 -12.19 7.14 7.26
N LEU A 49 -11.65 7.20 8.48
CA LEU A 49 -12.41 7.03 9.72
C LEU A 49 -13.26 8.27 10.02
N GLY A 50 -14.54 8.05 10.35
CA GLY A 50 -15.50 9.10 10.68
C GLY A 50 -15.78 10.10 9.54
N ARG A 51 -16.69 11.04 9.81
CA ARG A 51 -16.91 12.21 8.93
C ARG A 51 -15.94 13.32 9.31
N LYS A 52 -15.50 14.09 8.32
CA LYS A 52 -14.73 15.32 8.53
C LYS A 52 -15.57 16.50 8.05
N SER A 53 -15.14 17.19 7.00
CA SER A 53 -15.88 18.26 6.35
C SER A 53 -16.87 17.70 5.32
N PRO A 54 -18.14 18.15 5.29
CA PRO A 54 -19.09 17.73 4.26
C PRO A 54 -18.61 17.98 2.83
N ARG A 55 -17.84 19.06 2.62
CA ARG A 55 -17.26 19.39 1.31
C ARG A 55 -16.18 18.37 0.93
N GLU A 56 -15.18 18.19 1.79
CA GLU A 56 -14.06 17.27 1.52
C GLU A 56 -14.57 15.84 1.34
N ASP A 57 -15.52 15.41 2.19
CA ASP A 57 -16.14 14.08 2.10
C ASP A 57 -16.88 13.89 0.78
N SER A 58 -17.59 14.92 0.30
CA SER A 58 -18.31 14.86 -0.98
C SER A 58 -17.36 14.76 -2.18
N ILE A 59 -16.22 15.45 -2.14
CA ILE A 59 -15.20 15.40 -3.20
C ILE A 59 -14.54 14.02 -3.23
N LEU A 60 -14.15 13.48 -2.08
CA LEU A 60 -13.60 12.13 -2.00
C LEU A 60 -14.60 11.08 -2.50
N VAL A 61 -15.86 11.17 -2.08
CA VAL A 61 -16.94 10.28 -2.57
C VAL A 61 -17.05 10.32 -4.09
N ASN A 62 -17.12 11.52 -4.68
CA ASN A 62 -17.21 11.68 -6.14
C ASN A 62 -15.97 11.09 -6.85
N SER A 63 -14.80 11.22 -6.22
CA SER A 63 -13.55 10.68 -6.75
C SER A 63 -13.56 9.15 -6.75
N LEU A 64 -13.90 8.54 -5.61
CA LEU A 64 -14.01 7.08 -5.48
C LEU A 64 -15.10 6.50 -6.40
N GLN A 65 -16.20 7.23 -6.65
CA GLN A 65 -17.21 6.81 -7.62
C GLN A 65 -16.73 6.74 -9.08
N LYS A 66 -15.68 7.49 -9.42
CA LYS A 66 -15.16 7.58 -10.79
C LYS A 66 -14.01 6.62 -11.03
N VAL A 67 -13.20 6.36 -10.01
CA VAL A 67 -12.12 5.39 -10.05
C VAL A 67 -12.73 3.99 -9.98
N ASN A 68 -12.40 3.10 -10.94
CA ASN A 68 -13.04 1.79 -11.07
C ASN A 68 -12.07 0.61 -10.93
N ASN A 69 -10.86 0.87 -10.45
CA ASN A 69 -9.81 -0.13 -10.28
C ASN A 69 -8.96 0.18 -9.04
N ASP A 70 -9.63 0.42 -7.93
CA ASP A 70 -9.04 0.73 -6.64
C ASP A 70 -9.25 -0.37 -5.60
N ILE A 71 -8.28 -0.51 -4.69
CA ILE A 71 -8.41 -1.37 -3.51
C ILE A 71 -8.12 -0.49 -2.30
N LEU A 72 -9.08 -0.41 -1.39
CA LEU A 72 -8.92 0.35 -0.15
C LEU A 72 -8.44 -0.55 0.99
N SER A 73 -7.47 -0.08 1.75
CA SER A 73 -7.00 -0.79 2.94
C SER A 73 -8.02 -0.70 4.07
N TYR A 74 -8.15 -1.78 4.84
CA TYR A 74 -8.77 -1.79 6.17
C TYR A 74 -7.87 -2.56 7.14
N GLY A 75 -8.03 -2.39 8.45
CA GLY A 75 -7.10 -2.97 9.43
C GLY A 75 -7.75 -3.37 10.75
N LEU A 76 -6.92 -3.59 11.76
CA LEU A 76 -7.36 -3.74 13.15
C LEU A 76 -6.92 -2.51 13.95
N GLY A 77 -7.84 -1.95 14.73
CA GLY A 77 -7.55 -0.93 15.72
C GLY A 77 -6.94 -1.51 17.00
N ASP A 78 -6.55 -0.64 17.93
CA ASP A 78 -5.91 -1.00 19.21
C ASP A 78 -6.77 -1.93 20.09
N ASN A 79 -8.08 -1.89 19.91
CA ASN A 79 -9.05 -2.73 20.61
C ASN A 79 -9.27 -4.10 19.93
N ASN A 80 -8.46 -4.46 18.92
CA ASN A 80 -8.62 -5.64 18.06
C ASN A 80 -9.95 -5.66 17.26
N MET A 81 -10.65 -4.54 17.15
CA MET A 81 -11.80 -4.44 16.26
C MET A 81 -11.35 -4.06 14.85
N PHE A 82 -12.05 -4.56 13.85
CA PHE A 82 -11.80 -4.15 12.47
C PHE A 82 -12.11 -2.66 12.27
N GLU A 83 -11.14 -1.95 11.72
CA GLU A 83 -11.25 -0.55 11.34
C GLU A 83 -11.39 -0.48 9.82
N HIS A 84 -12.63 -0.26 9.40
CA HIS A 84 -12.98 0.07 8.02
C HIS A 84 -13.16 1.58 7.87
N SER A 85 -12.86 2.06 6.67
CA SER A 85 -13.35 3.38 6.25
C SER A 85 -14.88 3.44 6.36
N GLN A 86 -15.44 4.65 6.53
CA GLN A 86 -16.90 4.80 6.60
C GLN A 86 -17.58 4.20 5.37
N SER A 87 -18.77 3.62 5.56
CA SER A 87 -19.55 3.00 4.48
C SER A 87 -19.93 3.95 3.36
N SER A 88 -19.90 5.27 3.60
CA SER A 88 -20.04 6.29 2.56
C SER A 88 -18.92 6.27 1.52
N PHE A 89 -17.73 5.78 1.90
CA PHE A 89 -16.56 5.64 1.03
C PHE A 89 -16.46 4.21 0.49
N THR A 90 -16.53 3.19 1.36
CA THR A 90 -16.27 1.79 0.96
C THR A 90 -17.28 1.24 -0.04
N LYS A 91 -18.51 1.77 -0.11
CA LYS A 91 -19.48 1.35 -1.13
C LYS A 91 -19.14 1.73 -2.57
N TYR A 92 -18.13 2.57 -2.76
CA TYR A 92 -17.71 3.05 -4.08
C TYR A 92 -16.35 2.51 -4.52
N VAL A 93 -15.59 1.90 -3.61
CA VAL A 93 -14.31 1.28 -3.98
C VAL A 93 -14.55 -0.08 -4.63
N THR A 94 -13.63 -0.50 -5.49
CA THR A 94 -13.77 -1.76 -6.23
C THR A 94 -13.63 -2.98 -5.32
N ASP A 95 -12.72 -2.91 -4.35
CA ASP A 95 -12.49 -3.97 -3.36
C ASP A 95 -11.83 -3.39 -2.08
N GLU A 96 -11.78 -4.21 -1.03
CA GLU A 96 -11.07 -3.91 0.21
C GLU A 96 -10.01 -4.97 0.49
N GLY A 97 -8.89 -4.57 1.11
CA GLY A 97 -7.81 -5.50 1.48
C GLY A 97 -7.26 -5.28 2.87
N PHE A 98 -6.99 -6.38 3.59
CA PHE A 98 -6.62 -6.33 5.00
C PHE A 98 -5.15 -5.96 5.19
N LEU A 99 -4.88 -4.83 5.83
CA LEU A 99 -3.55 -4.39 6.18
C LEU A 99 -3.20 -4.86 7.58
N LYS A 100 -2.16 -5.70 7.66
CA LYS A 100 -1.57 -6.14 8.91
C LYS A 100 -0.08 -6.33 8.74
N TYR A 101 0.67 -5.81 9.71
CA TYR A 101 2.11 -5.96 9.77
C TYR A 101 2.50 -7.02 10.80
N ASP A 102 2.95 -8.19 10.33
CA ASP A 102 3.42 -9.27 11.20
C ASP A 102 4.86 -9.00 11.67
N ARG A 103 4.99 -8.69 12.96
CA ARG A 103 6.28 -8.37 13.59
C ARG A 103 6.93 -9.61 14.20
N THR A 104 8.21 -9.80 13.93
CA THR A 104 9.05 -10.83 14.57
C THR A 104 10.32 -10.16 15.04
N LEU A 105 10.62 -10.26 16.34
CA LEU A 105 11.74 -9.54 16.97
C LEU A 105 11.71 -8.02 16.69
N GLY A 106 10.52 -7.41 16.74
CA GLY A 106 10.31 -5.99 16.47
C GLY A 106 10.35 -5.59 14.98
N LEU A 107 10.68 -6.52 14.08
CA LEU A 107 10.79 -6.26 12.64
C LEU A 107 9.61 -6.81 11.87
N ILE A 108 9.08 -6.02 10.93
CA ILE A 108 8.13 -6.51 9.93
C ILE A 108 8.92 -7.34 8.93
N SER A 109 8.95 -8.66 9.13
CA SER A 109 9.79 -9.59 8.36
C SER A 109 9.00 -10.73 7.74
N ASN A 110 7.76 -10.91 8.17
CA ASN A 110 6.82 -11.88 7.64
C ASN A 110 5.54 -11.18 7.21
N MET A 111 4.78 -11.86 6.38
CA MET A 111 3.40 -11.50 6.04
C MET A 111 2.56 -12.77 6.12
N THR A 112 1.30 -12.59 6.45
CA THR A 112 0.28 -13.63 6.32
C THR A 112 -0.66 -13.17 5.21
N PRO A 113 -0.67 -13.81 4.01
CA PRO A 113 -1.54 -13.39 2.92
C PRO A 113 -3.02 -13.70 3.14
N LEU A 114 -3.30 -14.75 3.91
CA LEU A 114 -4.65 -15.24 4.23
C LEU A 114 -4.83 -15.44 5.75
N PRO A 115 -4.71 -14.39 6.58
CA PRO A 115 -4.92 -14.51 8.02
C PRO A 115 -6.35 -14.91 8.34
N LYS A 116 -6.51 -15.83 9.29
CA LYS A 116 -7.78 -16.20 9.89
C LYS A 116 -7.92 -15.50 11.24
N ILE A 117 -8.86 -14.56 11.31
CA ILE A 117 -9.12 -13.74 12.50
C ILE A 117 -10.59 -13.97 12.86
N GLU A 118 -10.85 -14.34 14.11
CA GLU A 118 -12.21 -14.65 14.60
C GLU A 118 -12.95 -15.69 13.72
N GLY A 119 -12.20 -16.64 13.15
CA GLY A 119 -12.75 -17.69 12.29
C GLY A 119 -12.93 -17.30 10.82
N ASN A 120 -12.78 -16.03 10.46
CA ASN A 120 -12.91 -15.53 9.09
C ASN A 120 -11.54 -15.37 8.42
N VAL A 121 -11.44 -15.76 7.15
CA VAL A 121 -10.23 -15.53 6.34
C VAL A 121 -10.31 -14.14 5.73
N HIS A 122 -9.28 -13.34 5.96
CA HIS A 122 -9.13 -12.03 5.36
C HIS A 122 -7.99 -12.06 4.36
N GLU A 123 -8.23 -11.60 3.13
CA GLU A 123 -7.18 -11.47 2.14
C GLU A 123 -6.35 -10.22 2.44
N SER A 124 -5.04 -10.38 2.55
CA SER A 124 -4.17 -9.24 2.85
C SER A 124 -4.19 -8.21 1.71
N PHE A 125 -3.91 -6.96 2.04
CA PHE A 125 -3.92 -5.85 1.09
C PHE A 125 -3.00 -6.11 -0.11
N ALA A 126 -1.76 -6.55 0.14
CA ALA A 126 -0.83 -6.95 -0.91
C ALA A 126 -1.35 -8.15 -1.74
N TYR A 127 -2.02 -9.12 -1.11
CA TYR A 127 -2.56 -10.29 -1.80
C TYR A 127 -3.73 -9.93 -2.73
N LYS A 128 -4.64 -9.06 -2.27
CA LYS A 128 -5.72 -8.48 -3.07
C LYS A 128 -5.17 -7.74 -4.29
N ILE A 129 -4.17 -6.88 -4.10
CA ILE A 129 -3.52 -6.16 -5.20
C ILE A 129 -2.97 -7.13 -6.25
N VAL A 130 -2.27 -8.18 -5.84
CA VAL A 130 -1.71 -9.16 -6.78
C VAL A 130 -2.82 -9.92 -7.53
N LYS A 131 -3.91 -10.33 -6.86
CA LYS A 131 -5.03 -11.02 -7.51
C LYS A 131 -5.71 -10.16 -8.58
N HIS A 132 -5.90 -8.87 -8.31
CA HIS A 132 -6.48 -7.94 -9.29
C HIS A 132 -5.50 -7.63 -10.43
N TRP A 133 -4.22 -7.45 -10.11
CA TRP A 133 -3.19 -7.21 -11.13
C TRP A 133 -2.96 -8.44 -12.04
N LYS A 134 -2.95 -9.63 -11.46
CA LYS A 134 -2.69 -10.91 -12.13
C LYS A 134 -3.82 -11.89 -11.80
N PRO A 135 -4.95 -11.87 -12.51
CA PRO A 135 -6.08 -12.78 -12.25
C PRO A 135 -5.73 -14.27 -12.32
N ASP A 136 -4.68 -14.63 -13.08
CA ASP A 136 -4.15 -15.99 -13.17
C ASP A 136 -3.23 -16.39 -12.01
N PHE A 137 -2.93 -15.46 -11.10
CA PHE A 137 -2.13 -15.72 -9.90
C PHE A 137 -2.89 -16.63 -8.94
N LYS A 138 -2.49 -17.90 -8.90
CA LYS A 138 -3.09 -18.95 -8.06
C LYS A 138 -2.01 -19.66 -7.24
N PRO A 139 -1.39 -18.96 -6.27
CA PRO A 139 -0.36 -19.57 -5.45
C PRO A 139 -0.98 -20.59 -4.48
N ASP A 140 -0.21 -21.59 -4.08
CA ASP A 140 -0.61 -22.53 -3.04
C ASP A 140 -0.25 -21.97 -1.66
N ILE A 141 -1.06 -21.00 -1.22
CA ILE A 141 -0.95 -20.33 0.07
C ILE A 141 -2.10 -20.80 0.96
N LYS A 142 -1.76 -21.34 2.12
CA LYS A 142 -2.74 -21.83 3.10
C LYS A 142 -3.18 -20.70 4.05
N GLU A 143 -4.35 -20.87 4.66
CA GLU A 143 -4.80 -20.01 5.75
C GLU A 143 -3.74 -19.94 6.86
N ASN A 144 -3.51 -18.75 7.42
CA ASN A 144 -2.50 -18.47 8.46
C ASN A 144 -1.06 -18.82 8.08
N GLN A 145 -0.77 -19.11 6.82
CA GLN A 145 0.59 -19.38 6.39
C GLN A 145 1.41 -18.08 6.43
N GLN A 146 2.48 -18.10 7.22
CA GLN A 146 3.47 -17.02 7.23
C GLN A 146 4.45 -17.21 6.07
N ILE A 147 4.64 -16.13 5.32
CA ILE A 147 5.63 -16.02 4.25
C ILE A 147 6.63 -14.95 4.66
N LYS A 148 7.92 -15.29 4.59
CA LYS A 148 8.97 -14.32 4.84
C LYS A 148 9.00 -13.29 3.71
N ILE A 149 8.97 -12.00 4.06
CA ILE A 149 9.04 -10.92 3.08
C ILE A 149 10.44 -10.89 2.49
N ASN A 150 10.52 -10.99 1.16
CA ASN A 150 11.75 -10.85 0.41
C ASN A 150 12.00 -9.36 0.11
N TYR A 151 12.61 -8.65 1.05
CA TYR A 151 13.00 -7.27 0.85
C TYR A 151 14.09 -7.17 -0.21
N GLN A 152 13.74 -6.63 -1.38
CA GLN A 152 14.64 -6.44 -2.51
C GLN A 152 14.86 -4.97 -2.85
N ARG A 153 13.99 -4.07 -2.36
CA ARG A 153 13.95 -2.67 -2.77
C ARG A 153 13.69 -1.75 -1.57
N THR A 154 14.52 -0.72 -1.45
CA THR A 154 14.35 0.43 -0.56
C THR A 154 13.50 1.51 -1.24
N LEU A 155 13.12 2.57 -0.51
CA LEU A 155 12.30 3.67 -1.05
C LEU A 155 12.84 4.25 -2.38
N ASN A 156 14.16 4.46 -2.48
CA ASN A 156 14.83 4.99 -3.68
C ASN A 156 14.89 4.00 -4.87
N LYS A 157 14.33 2.79 -4.72
CA LYS A 157 14.18 1.80 -5.80
C LYS A 157 12.75 1.73 -6.32
N TYR A 158 11.88 2.66 -5.91
CA TYR A 158 10.57 2.88 -6.51
C TYR A 158 10.51 4.30 -7.07
N LEU A 159 9.75 4.50 -8.15
CA LEU A 159 9.37 5.85 -8.53
C LEU A 159 8.43 6.40 -7.46
N LYS A 160 8.86 7.45 -6.78
CA LYS A 160 8.05 8.18 -5.78
C LYS A 160 7.58 9.48 -6.41
N LEU A 161 6.29 9.75 -6.32
CA LEU A 161 5.67 11.02 -6.69
C LEU A 161 4.99 11.62 -5.46
N ASP A 162 5.14 12.92 -5.27
CA ASP A 162 4.32 13.65 -4.28
C ASP A 162 2.98 14.04 -4.94
N GLY A 163 1.90 14.00 -4.15
CA GLY A 163 0.54 14.28 -4.65
C GLY A 163 0.42 15.70 -5.18
N SER A 164 1.02 16.69 -4.50
CA SER A 164 1.12 18.08 -4.96
C SER A 164 1.74 18.18 -6.35
N PHE A 165 2.89 17.53 -6.54
CA PHE A 165 3.57 17.46 -7.84
C PHE A 165 2.69 16.80 -8.92
N LEU A 166 1.96 15.73 -8.60
CA LEU A 166 1.03 15.11 -9.56
C LEU A 166 -0.08 16.08 -9.99
N LEU A 167 -0.63 16.87 -9.07
CA LEU A 167 -1.73 17.80 -9.37
C LEU A 167 -1.29 19.03 -10.15
N GLU A 168 -0.09 19.55 -9.89
CA GLU A 168 0.43 20.76 -10.54
C GLU A 168 0.94 20.51 -11.96
N THR A 169 1.23 19.25 -12.29
CA THR A 169 1.89 18.91 -13.54
C THR A 169 0.94 18.37 -14.60
N SER A 170 1.14 18.83 -15.84
CA SER A 170 0.55 18.24 -17.03
C SER A 170 1.32 16.98 -17.46
N ILE A 171 1.57 16.06 -16.52
CA ILE A 171 2.15 14.76 -16.83
C ILE A 171 1.15 13.97 -17.66
N ASP A 172 1.36 13.96 -18.97
CA ASP A 172 0.89 12.94 -19.92
C ASP A 172 2.07 12.01 -20.22
N ASN A 173 2.67 11.43 -19.18
CA ASN A 173 3.82 10.55 -19.36
C ASN A 173 3.31 9.13 -19.66
N PHE A 174 3.52 8.68 -20.90
CA PHE A 174 3.30 7.30 -21.33
C PHE A 174 3.96 6.27 -20.40
N GLU A 175 5.07 6.61 -19.74
CA GLU A 175 5.78 5.74 -18.80
C GLU A 175 4.98 5.46 -17.51
N LEU A 176 4.00 6.29 -17.14
CA LEU A 176 3.14 6.09 -15.97
C LEU A 176 1.87 5.28 -16.28
N LYS A 177 1.60 5.05 -17.57
CA LYS A 177 0.48 4.23 -18.00
C LYS A 177 0.70 2.77 -17.62
N ASN A 178 -0.40 2.08 -17.31
CA ASN A 178 -0.40 0.66 -16.98
C ASN A 178 0.53 0.30 -15.80
N LYS A 179 0.64 1.19 -14.80
CA LYS A 179 1.36 0.93 -13.54
C LYS A 179 0.39 0.58 -12.42
N ILE A 180 0.91 -0.02 -11.37
CA ILE A 180 0.24 -0.10 -10.07
C ILE A 180 0.64 1.14 -9.28
N PHE A 181 -0.33 1.90 -8.81
CA PHE A 181 -0.10 3.05 -7.93
C PHE A 181 -0.42 2.66 -6.51
N LEU A 182 0.51 2.85 -5.58
CA LEU A 182 0.25 2.72 -4.15
C LEU A 182 0.21 4.12 -3.53
N VAL A 183 -0.93 4.48 -2.96
CA VAL A 183 -1.26 5.83 -2.49
C VAL A 183 -1.34 5.79 -0.97
N GLY A 184 -0.60 6.67 -0.29
CA GLY A 184 -0.49 6.64 1.17
C GLY A 184 0.55 7.65 1.67
N TYR A 185 0.79 7.68 2.97
CA TYR A 185 1.73 8.64 3.57
C TYR A 185 3.19 8.20 3.39
N ILE A 186 4.05 9.09 2.89
CA ILE A 186 5.51 8.89 2.77
C ILE A 186 6.23 10.13 3.29
N GLY A 187 6.08 10.37 4.59
CA GLY A 187 6.85 11.39 5.31
C GLY A 187 6.39 12.82 5.06
N PRO A 188 7.08 13.78 5.69
CA PRO A 188 8.43 13.66 6.23
C PRO A 188 8.59 12.99 7.61
N GLY A 189 7.51 12.79 8.37
CA GLY A 189 7.59 12.24 9.73
C GLY A 189 7.80 10.72 9.81
N ASN A 190 7.60 10.19 11.02
CA ASN A 190 7.77 8.77 11.39
C ASN A 190 6.44 8.05 11.65
N GLU A 191 5.31 8.70 11.39
CA GLU A 191 3.96 8.24 11.72
C GLU A 191 3.63 6.90 11.06
N ASP A 192 4.10 6.71 9.82
CA ASP A 192 3.94 5.47 9.04
C ASP A 192 5.27 4.74 8.81
N LYS A 193 6.30 5.02 9.63
CA LYS A 193 7.57 4.30 9.53
C LYS A 193 7.60 3.09 10.45
N TYR A 194 8.19 2.03 9.92
CA TYR A 194 8.37 0.77 10.64
C TYR A 194 9.81 0.27 10.55
N SER A 195 10.16 -0.61 11.50
CA SER A 195 11.42 -1.34 11.50
C SER A 195 11.31 -2.63 10.67
N THR A 196 12.23 -2.81 9.73
CA THR A 196 12.29 -3.94 8.79
C THR A 196 13.70 -4.49 8.69
N PRO A 197 13.90 -5.66 8.05
CA PRO A 197 15.23 -6.15 7.70
C PRO A 197 16.08 -5.22 6.81
N LEU A 198 15.49 -4.23 6.09
CA LEU A 198 16.26 -3.30 5.24
C LEU A 198 17.30 -2.51 6.04
N ARG A 199 17.07 -2.27 7.33
CA ARG A 199 18.00 -1.61 8.24
C ARG A 199 19.39 -2.26 8.32
N PHE A 200 19.51 -3.55 7.97
CA PHE A 200 20.80 -4.26 8.01
C PHE A 200 21.63 -4.13 6.72
N VAL A 201 21.11 -3.46 5.69
CA VAL A 201 21.83 -3.21 4.42
C VAL A 201 21.98 -1.71 4.10
N GLY A 202 21.43 -0.84 4.95
CA GLY A 202 21.52 0.62 4.84
C GLY A 202 22.62 1.24 5.72
N LYS A 203 22.74 2.57 5.70
CA LYS A 203 23.61 3.33 6.62
C LYS A 203 23.25 3.05 8.08
N GLU A 204 24.19 3.28 8.99
CA GLU A 204 23.99 3.18 10.45
C GLU A 204 22.74 3.96 10.88
N LEU A 205 21.65 3.23 11.10
CA LEU A 205 20.47 3.76 11.77
C LEU A 205 20.77 3.79 13.26
N GLN A 206 20.27 4.83 13.95
CA GLN A 206 20.26 4.79 15.41
C GLN A 206 19.41 3.59 15.86
N HIS A 207 19.79 3.00 17.01
CA HIS A 207 19.42 1.63 17.38
C HIS A 207 17.89 1.36 17.36
N ASP A 208 17.05 2.39 17.48
CA ASP A 208 15.59 2.27 17.59
C ASP A 208 14.78 3.05 16.53
N GLU A 209 15.42 3.70 15.55
CA GLU A 209 14.68 4.45 14.51
C GLU A 209 14.10 3.52 13.43
N PRO A 210 12.82 3.68 13.06
CA PRO A 210 12.23 2.90 11.98
C PRO A 210 12.86 3.28 10.62
N ASP A 211 13.00 2.30 9.72
CA ASP A 211 13.85 2.43 8.51
C ASP A 211 13.08 2.64 7.21
N THR A 212 11.77 2.35 7.16
CA THR A 212 10.99 2.52 5.93
C THR A 212 9.49 2.74 6.17
N TYR A 213 8.77 3.19 5.14
CA TYR A 213 7.34 3.48 5.18
C TYR A 213 6.47 2.25 4.87
N GLY A 214 5.22 2.24 5.34
CA GLY A 214 4.24 1.18 5.10
C GLY A 214 4.11 0.82 3.61
N LEU A 215 4.00 1.83 2.75
CA LEU A 215 3.94 1.63 1.29
C LEU A 215 5.14 0.87 0.71
N VAL A 216 6.35 1.07 1.23
CA VAL A 216 7.55 0.34 0.78
C VAL A 216 7.47 -1.13 1.19
N ILE A 217 6.90 -1.41 2.37
CA ILE A 217 6.66 -2.77 2.85
C ILE A 217 5.63 -3.46 1.97
N ILE A 218 4.49 -2.82 1.71
CA ILE A 218 3.42 -3.34 0.83
C ILE A 218 3.98 -3.64 -0.57
N ALA A 219 4.79 -2.76 -1.15
CA ALA A 219 5.44 -2.99 -2.44
C ALA A 219 6.37 -4.22 -2.44
N ASN A 220 7.15 -4.41 -1.38
CA ASN A 220 8.00 -5.61 -1.24
C ASN A 220 7.17 -6.87 -0.98
N GLN A 221 6.03 -6.78 -0.28
CA GLN A 221 5.08 -7.90 -0.12
C GLN A 221 4.47 -8.32 -1.46
N ILE A 222 4.05 -7.36 -2.30
CA ILE A 222 3.55 -7.62 -3.66
C ILE A 222 4.59 -8.39 -4.48
N ARG A 223 5.86 -7.95 -4.47
CA ARG A 223 6.94 -8.66 -5.17
C ARG A 223 7.23 -10.02 -4.58
N THR A 224 7.20 -10.16 -3.25
CA THR A 224 7.34 -11.46 -2.58
C THR A 224 6.27 -12.45 -3.04
N LEU A 225 5.01 -12.01 -3.15
CA LEU A 225 3.92 -12.84 -3.63
C LEU A 225 4.09 -13.25 -5.09
N LEU A 226 4.49 -12.33 -5.98
CA LEU A 226 4.70 -12.64 -7.40
C LEU A 226 5.84 -13.63 -7.64
N ASP A 227 6.88 -13.56 -6.80
CA ASP A 227 8.00 -14.49 -6.82
C ASP A 227 7.71 -15.79 -6.05
N TYR A 228 6.57 -15.89 -5.36
CA TYR A 228 6.19 -17.05 -4.56
C TYR A 228 5.89 -18.25 -5.48
N LYS A 229 6.92 -19.06 -5.71
CA LYS A 229 6.83 -20.34 -6.41
C LYS A 229 6.55 -21.46 -5.41
N LYS A 230 5.77 -22.45 -5.86
CA LYS A 230 5.61 -23.74 -5.18
C LYS A 230 6.96 -24.41 -4.91
#